data_AF-A0A0U3LRU2-F1
#
_entry.id   AF-A0A0U3LRU2-F1
#
_cell.length_a   1.000
_cell.length_b   1.000
_cell.length_c   1.000
_cell.angle_alpha   90.00
_cell.angle_beta   90.00
_cell.angle_gamma   90.00
#
_symmetry.space_group_name_H-M   'P 1'
#
loop_
_entity.id
_entity.type
_entity.pdbx_description
1 polymer ?
#
loop_
_entity_poly.entity_id
_entity_poly.type
_entity_poly.pdbx_seq_one_letter_code
_entity_poly.pdbx_strand_id
1 'polypeptide(L)'
;MIPTAEVSVTQVASPPPNELSRRRSVRFDELIDLRAIHRPQAHQWSNFAEWRQPAMRDYLAVIPVSGFESLEHELYPYMETMDPLSTPKFGVSLLEQTAADQWTEQHGTRPPRVTEWLALIRQIHPEAVWRRQDVFIADARGRPVIRLCDAETMSRLLAQHDALPASTCADLSFALYEYVLINNLHPLTDGNGRLSRMVLNLRLRALYRHPSLYLPIKEACLHARAGYEIALRQVELQGRWAPFHDFMRNLFDLLFAAGYRVGSVQ
;
A
#
# COMPACT_ATOMS: atom_id res chain seq x y z
N MET A 1 -42.67 -3.71 -15.71
CA MET A 1 -42.47 -2.29 -15.38
C MET A 1 -42.25 -2.21 -13.88
N ILE A 2 -41.02 -1.97 -13.44
CA ILE A 2 -40.66 -1.78 -12.02
C ILE A 2 -40.28 -0.30 -11.87
N PRO A 3 -40.81 0.44 -10.88
CA PRO A 3 -40.55 1.86 -10.75
C PRO A 3 -39.15 2.11 -10.20
N THR A 4 -38.42 3.02 -10.84
CA THR A 4 -37.14 3.57 -10.37
C THR A 4 -37.41 4.63 -9.30
N ALA A 5 -36.92 4.40 -8.08
CA ALA A 5 -36.89 5.42 -7.04
C ALA A 5 -35.61 6.27 -7.19
N GLU A 6 -35.78 7.58 -7.40
CA GLU A 6 -34.69 8.54 -7.35
C GLU A 6 -34.18 8.67 -5.90
N VAL A 7 -32.92 8.28 -5.67
CA VAL A 7 -32.24 8.54 -4.40
C VAL A 7 -31.66 9.95 -4.47
N SER A 8 -32.29 10.88 -3.75
CA SER A 8 -31.77 12.24 -3.57
C SER A 8 -30.57 12.21 -2.63
N VAL A 9 -29.38 12.51 -3.17
CA VAL A 9 -28.15 12.67 -2.37
C VAL A 9 -28.23 14.01 -1.64
N THR A 10 -28.55 13.97 -0.35
CA THR A 10 -28.52 15.16 0.50
C THR A 10 -27.07 15.47 0.88
N GLN A 11 -26.59 16.67 0.55
CA GLN A 11 -25.30 17.18 1.03
C GLN A 11 -25.33 17.26 2.56
N VAL A 12 -24.57 16.39 3.23
CA VAL A 12 -24.35 16.48 4.67
C VAL A 12 -23.17 17.43 4.91
N ALA A 13 -23.42 18.53 5.62
CA ALA A 13 -22.38 19.47 6.03
C ALA A 13 -21.29 18.75 6.86
N SER A 14 -20.03 18.98 6.53
CA SER A 14 -18.90 18.33 7.20
C SER A 14 -18.81 18.77 8.68
N PRO A 15 -18.63 17.83 9.63
CA PRO A 15 -18.43 18.17 11.03
C PRO A 15 -17.11 18.95 11.21
N PRO A 16 -17.00 19.79 12.27
CA PRO A 16 -15.80 20.56 12.53
C PRO A 16 -14.60 19.63 12.84
N PRO A 17 -13.40 19.94 12.33
CA PRO A 17 -12.20 19.13 12.52
C PRO A 17 -11.82 18.98 14.01
N ASN A 18 -11.53 17.75 14.46
CA ASN A 18 -11.01 17.46 15.80
C ASN A 18 -9.57 18.01 15.99
N GLU A 19 -9.05 18.11 17.21
CA GLU A 19 -7.71 18.66 17.47
C GLU A 19 -6.56 17.92 16.75
N LEU A 20 -6.72 16.62 16.46
CA LEU A 20 -5.77 15.84 15.64
C LEU A 20 -5.71 16.34 14.20
N SER A 21 -6.85 16.69 13.60
CA SER A 21 -6.93 17.29 12.27
C SER A 21 -6.51 18.77 12.22
N ARG A 22 -6.28 19.41 13.37
CA ARG A 22 -5.67 20.76 13.47
C ARG A 22 -4.14 20.73 13.53
N ARG A 23 -3.53 19.58 13.86
CA ARG A 23 -2.08 19.44 13.76
C ARG A 23 -1.73 19.50 12.27
N ARG A 24 -1.00 20.55 11.87
CA ARG A 24 -0.46 20.69 10.52
C ARG A 24 0.19 19.35 10.15
N SER A 25 -0.26 18.72 9.07
CA SER A 25 0.53 17.68 8.41
C SER A 25 1.94 18.26 8.28
N VAL A 26 2.96 17.50 8.69
CA VAL A 26 4.34 17.81 8.31
C VAL A 26 4.30 18.16 6.82
N ARG A 27 4.90 19.29 6.42
CA ARG A 27 4.80 19.74 5.03
C ARG A 27 5.29 18.56 4.19
N PHE A 28 4.44 18.03 3.31
CA PHE A 28 4.77 16.85 2.51
C PHE A 28 6.03 17.09 1.66
N ASP A 29 6.34 18.35 1.41
CA ASP A 29 7.58 18.85 0.81
C ASP A 29 8.85 18.48 1.62
N GLU A 30 8.74 18.27 2.93
CA GLU A 30 9.81 17.79 3.85
C GLU A 30 9.90 16.25 3.89
N LEU A 31 8.85 15.52 3.45
CA LEU A 31 8.87 14.06 3.28
C LEU A 31 9.65 13.62 2.03
N ILE A 32 9.83 14.51 1.05
CA ILE A 32 10.72 14.32 -0.11
C ILE A 32 12.16 14.72 0.24
N ASP A 33 12.64 14.46 1.45
CA ASP A 33 14.08 14.37 1.65
C ASP A 33 14.53 12.93 1.39
N LEU A 34 14.80 12.62 0.11
CA LEU A 34 15.40 11.33 -0.30
C LEU A 34 16.72 11.03 0.45
N ARG A 35 17.36 12.03 1.08
CA ARG A 35 18.55 11.85 1.93
C ARG A 35 18.23 11.34 3.33
N ALA A 36 16.99 11.55 3.81
CA ALA A 36 16.51 11.04 5.09
C ALA A 36 16.08 9.57 5.01
N ILE A 37 15.91 9.02 3.80
CA ILE A 37 15.72 7.59 3.60
C ILE A 37 17.04 6.90 3.90
N HIS A 38 17.15 6.36 5.11
CA HIS A 38 18.30 5.60 5.55
C HIS A 38 18.47 4.39 4.62
N ARG A 39 19.50 4.40 3.76
CA ARG A 39 19.81 3.28 2.87
C ARG A 39 20.08 2.05 3.73
N PRO A 40 19.25 0.99 3.67
CA PRO A 40 19.60 -0.28 4.27
C PRO A 40 20.91 -0.75 3.65
N GLN A 41 21.85 -1.25 4.45
CA GLN A 41 23.09 -1.82 3.90
C GLN A 41 22.72 -2.95 2.93
N ALA A 42 23.14 -2.82 1.67
CA ALA A 42 22.79 -3.70 0.55
C ALA A 42 23.29 -5.16 0.70
N HIS A 43 23.89 -5.53 1.83
CA HIS A 43 24.73 -6.72 1.96
C HIS A 43 23.98 -7.97 2.47
N GLN A 44 22.66 -7.93 2.70
CA GLN A 44 21.90 -9.09 3.18
C GLN A 44 20.96 -9.76 2.16
N TRP A 45 20.86 -9.25 0.93
CA TRP A 45 19.79 -9.63 0.00
C TRP A 45 20.28 -10.24 -1.33
N SER A 46 21.50 -10.80 -1.37
CA SER A 46 22.18 -11.19 -2.63
C SER A 46 22.03 -12.66 -3.07
N ASN A 47 21.32 -13.52 -2.34
CA ASN A 47 21.30 -14.98 -2.59
C ASN A 47 19.90 -15.57 -2.94
N PHE A 48 19.25 -15.08 -4.00
CA PHE A 48 17.85 -15.46 -4.34
C PHE A 48 17.68 -16.32 -5.62
N ALA A 49 18.74 -16.97 -6.14
CA ALA A 49 18.73 -17.54 -7.50
C ALA A 49 18.06 -18.93 -7.69
N GLU A 50 17.67 -19.68 -6.66
CA GLU A 50 17.24 -21.09 -6.79
C GLU A 50 15.93 -21.48 -6.05
N TRP A 51 14.71 -21.20 -6.56
CA TRP A 51 13.45 -21.40 -5.78
C TRP A 51 12.25 -21.96 -6.61
N ARG A 52 11.47 -22.97 -6.11
CA ARG A 52 10.26 -23.65 -6.74
C ARG A 52 9.15 -24.11 -5.73
N GLN A 53 7.84 -24.18 -6.09
CA GLN A 53 6.64 -23.72 -5.30
C GLN A 53 5.54 -24.75 -4.84
N PRO A 54 4.74 -24.47 -3.75
CA PRO A 54 3.39 -25.03 -3.46
C PRO A 54 2.24 -23.97 -3.38
N ALA A 55 0.98 -24.36 -3.13
CA ALA A 55 -0.23 -23.52 -3.28
C ALA A 55 -0.52 -22.51 -2.12
N MET A 56 -0.93 -21.28 -2.47
CA MET A 56 -1.21 -20.11 -1.58
C MET A 56 -2.14 -20.41 -0.38
N ARG A 57 -3.09 -21.34 -0.53
CA ARG A 57 -4.11 -21.65 0.49
C ARG A 57 -3.54 -22.33 1.72
N ASP A 58 -2.52 -23.17 1.55
CA ASP A 58 -1.89 -23.91 2.65
C ASP A 58 -0.92 -23.04 3.46
N TYR A 59 -0.47 -21.93 2.88
CA TYR A 59 0.54 -21.03 3.46
C TYR A 59 -0.05 -20.02 4.46
N LEU A 60 -1.24 -19.49 4.18
CA LEU A 60 -1.91 -18.50 5.05
C LEU A 60 -2.34 -19.09 6.41
N ALA A 61 -2.35 -20.41 6.55
CA ALA A 61 -2.57 -21.11 7.82
C ALA A 61 -1.32 -21.15 8.73
N VAL A 62 -0.14 -20.79 8.20
CA VAL A 62 1.16 -21.01 8.86
C VAL A 62 1.86 -19.71 9.25
N ILE A 63 1.28 -18.53 9.00
CA ILE A 63 1.85 -17.24 9.45
C ILE A 63 1.79 -17.20 10.99
N PRO A 64 2.92 -17.29 11.72
CA PRO A 64 2.90 -17.20 13.17
C PRO A 64 2.41 -15.81 13.59
N VAL A 65 1.35 -15.77 14.40
CA VAL A 65 0.80 -14.54 14.99
C VAL A 65 1.81 -13.88 15.97
N SER A 66 2.76 -14.66 16.49
CA SER A 66 3.85 -14.20 17.35
C SER A 66 4.93 -13.49 16.53
N GLY A 67 4.94 -12.15 16.57
CA GLY A 67 5.87 -11.29 15.82
C GLY A 67 5.26 -9.94 15.46
N PHE A 68 3.93 -9.83 15.49
CA PHE A 68 3.19 -8.57 15.40
C PHE A 68 2.59 -8.25 16.78
N GLU A 69 3.45 -7.88 17.73
CA GLU A 69 2.97 -7.37 19.01
C GLU A 69 2.16 -6.09 18.78
N SER A 70 1.05 -5.97 19.50
CA SER A 70 0.21 -4.78 19.53
C SER A 70 1.07 -3.58 19.92
N LEU A 71 1.35 -2.68 18.98
CA LEU A 71 1.88 -1.37 19.33
C LEU A 71 0.81 -0.64 20.14
N GLU A 72 1.04 -0.45 21.44
CA GLU A 72 0.24 0.48 22.24
C GLU A 72 0.40 1.88 21.65
N HIS A 73 -0.56 2.28 20.80
CA HIS A 73 -0.54 3.55 20.10
C HIS A 73 -1.86 4.27 20.31
N GLU A 74 -1.83 5.60 20.36
CA GLU A 74 -3.02 6.46 20.52
C GLU A 74 -4.09 6.28 19.42
N LEU A 75 -3.72 5.62 18.31
CA LEU A 75 -4.62 5.30 17.20
C LEU A 75 -5.30 3.93 17.34
N TYR A 76 -4.81 3.07 18.24
CA TYR A 76 -5.30 1.72 18.45
C TYR A 76 -6.81 1.63 18.75
N PRO A 77 -7.43 2.54 19.55
CA PRO A 77 -8.87 2.51 19.81
C PRO A 77 -9.75 2.73 18.57
N TYR A 78 -9.18 3.23 17.47
CA TYR A 78 -9.91 3.51 16.23
C TYR A 78 -9.77 2.36 15.20
N MET A 79 -9.08 1.28 15.56
CA MET A 79 -8.70 0.21 14.65
C MET A 79 -9.38 -1.08 15.10
N GLU A 80 -10.46 -1.47 14.41
CA GLU A 80 -11.13 -2.75 14.66
C GLU A 80 -10.19 -3.92 14.33
N THR A 81 -9.95 -4.79 15.32
CA THR A 81 -9.32 -6.08 15.09
C THR A 81 -10.40 -7.07 14.65
N MET A 82 -10.68 -7.12 13.35
CA MET A 82 -11.50 -8.18 12.75
C MET A 82 -10.66 -9.45 12.55
N ASP A 83 -11.31 -10.62 12.63
CA ASP A 83 -10.68 -11.88 12.21
C ASP A 83 -10.28 -11.75 10.72
N PRO A 84 -8.99 -11.90 10.36
CA PRO A 84 -8.51 -11.79 8.99
C PRO A 84 -9.27 -12.67 8.00
N LEU A 85 -9.68 -13.87 8.40
CA LEU A 85 -10.39 -14.82 7.54
C LEU A 85 -11.85 -14.43 7.30
N SER A 86 -12.43 -13.63 8.20
CA SER A 86 -13.79 -13.13 8.09
C SER A 86 -13.90 -11.83 7.28
N THR A 87 -12.77 -11.21 6.95
CA THR A 87 -12.72 -9.94 6.22
C THR A 87 -12.97 -10.16 4.73
N PRO A 88 -13.92 -9.44 4.09
CA PRO A 88 -14.17 -9.53 2.64
C PRO A 88 -12.97 -9.21 1.74
N LYS A 89 -11.93 -8.60 2.33
CA LYS A 89 -10.68 -8.23 1.65
C LYS A 89 -9.62 -9.34 1.68
N PHE A 90 -9.90 -10.48 2.32
CA PHE A 90 -8.98 -11.62 2.33
C PHE A 90 -8.95 -12.29 0.95
N GLY A 91 -7.75 -12.56 0.42
CA GLY A 91 -7.56 -13.11 -0.92
C GLY A 91 -7.48 -12.06 -2.03
N VAL A 92 -7.57 -10.76 -1.71
CA VAL A 92 -7.41 -9.69 -2.70
C VAL A 92 -6.03 -9.73 -3.37
N SER A 93 -5.01 -10.25 -2.67
CA SER A 93 -3.67 -10.41 -3.24
C SER A 93 -3.62 -11.31 -4.48
N LEU A 94 -4.56 -12.26 -4.64
CA LEU A 94 -4.63 -13.09 -5.85
C LEU A 94 -5.08 -12.29 -7.09
N LEU A 95 -6.04 -11.38 -6.91
CA LEU A 95 -6.48 -10.48 -7.99
C LEU A 95 -5.35 -9.51 -8.35
N GLU A 96 -4.72 -8.93 -7.33
CA GLU A 96 -3.59 -8.03 -7.52
C GLU A 96 -2.39 -8.72 -8.19
N GLN A 97 -2.10 -9.97 -7.83
CA GLN A 97 -1.07 -10.80 -8.46
C GLN A 97 -1.38 -11.04 -9.94
N THR A 98 -2.62 -11.44 -10.26
CA THR A 98 -3.05 -11.65 -11.65
C THR A 98 -2.80 -10.41 -12.51
N ALA A 99 -3.12 -9.23 -12.01
CA ALA A 99 -2.87 -7.98 -12.75
C ALA A 99 -1.38 -7.60 -12.80
N ALA A 100 -0.59 -7.91 -11.77
CA ALA A 100 0.86 -7.76 -11.84
C ALA A 100 1.49 -8.71 -12.88
N ASP A 101 0.97 -9.94 -13.01
CA ASP A 101 1.40 -10.91 -14.02
C ASP A 101 1.06 -10.43 -15.43
N GLN A 102 -0.17 -9.99 -15.67
CA GLN A 102 -0.57 -9.38 -16.95
C GLN A 102 0.28 -8.16 -17.30
N TRP A 103 0.56 -7.30 -16.33
CA TRP A 103 1.47 -6.17 -16.54
C TRP A 103 2.87 -6.64 -16.95
N THR A 104 3.40 -7.66 -16.26
CA THR A 104 4.73 -8.21 -16.50
C THR A 104 4.83 -8.87 -17.89
N GLU A 105 3.77 -9.52 -18.34
CA GLU A 105 3.68 -10.09 -19.69
C GLU A 105 3.72 -8.99 -20.77
N GLN A 106 2.99 -7.89 -20.55
CA GLN A 106 2.88 -6.79 -21.51
C GLN A 106 4.12 -5.88 -21.56
N HIS A 107 4.77 -5.66 -20.41
CA HIS A 107 5.81 -4.63 -20.25
C HIS A 107 7.16 -5.18 -19.76
N GLY A 108 7.30 -6.50 -19.63
CA GLY A 108 8.43 -7.13 -18.95
C GLY A 108 8.46 -6.79 -17.46
N THR A 109 9.63 -6.90 -16.83
CA THR A 109 9.80 -6.55 -15.41
C THR A 109 9.84 -5.04 -15.13
N ARG A 110 9.46 -4.20 -16.10
CA ARG A 110 9.46 -2.75 -15.93
C ARG A 110 8.32 -2.32 -14.99
N PRO A 111 8.60 -1.58 -13.92
CA PRO A 111 7.56 -1.04 -13.06
C PRO A 111 6.76 0.07 -13.76
N PRO A 112 5.48 0.26 -13.39
CA PRO A 112 4.60 1.26 -13.96
C PRO A 112 4.99 2.68 -13.54
N ARG A 113 4.90 3.64 -14.46
CA ARG A 113 4.98 5.08 -14.18
C ARG A 113 3.67 5.59 -13.59
N VAL A 114 3.68 6.80 -13.02
CA VAL A 114 2.48 7.41 -12.42
C VAL A 114 1.36 7.54 -13.45
N THR A 115 1.74 7.93 -14.66
CA THR A 115 0.84 8.04 -15.83
C THR A 115 0.18 6.71 -16.22
N GLU A 116 0.72 5.57 -15.77
CA GLU A 116 0.25 4.23 -16.10
C GLU A 116 -0.50 3.55 -14.93
N TRP A 117 -0.44 4.12 -13.73
CA TRP A 117 -1.09 3.56 -12.53
C TRP A 117 -2.58 3.32 -12.72
N LEU A 118 -3.26 4.23 -13.42
CA LEU A 118 -4.70 4.10 -13.68
C LEU A 118 -5.00 2.91 -14.60
N ALA A 119 -4.14 2.66 -15.60
CA ALA A 119 -4.29 1.50 -16.48
C ALA A 119 -4.04 0.19 -15.73
N LEU A 120 -3.04 0.17 -14.86
CA LEU A 120 -2.73 -0.99 -14.01
C LEU A 120 -3.90 -1.36 -13.09
N ILE A 121 -4.38 -0.41 -12.29
CA ILE A 121 -5.43 -0.71 -11.28
C ILE A 121 -6.77 -1.07 -11.93
N ARG A 122 -7.07 -0.53 -13.12
CA ARG A 122 -8.31 -0.81 -13.85
C ARG A 122 -8.44 -2.24 -14.34
N GLN A 123 -7.35 -3.02 -14.35
CA GLN A 123 -7.41 -4.46 -14.62
C GLN A 123 -8.24 -5.22 -13.56
N ILE A 124 -8.28 -4.73 -12.32
CA ILE A 124 -9.02 -5.36 -11.21
C ILE A 124 -10.04 -4.43 -10.54
N HIS A 125 -10.01 -3.15 -10.89
CA HIS A 125 -10.93 -2.14 -10.38
C HIS A 125 -11.30 -1.14 -11.49
N PRO A 126 -12.19 -1.52 -12.42
CA PRO A 126 -12.50 -0.73 -13.62
C PRO A 126 -12.97 0.71 -13.33
N GLU A 127 -13.66 0.91 -12.20
CA GLU A 127 -14.18 2.19 -11.75
C GLU A 127 -13.11 3.13 -11.16
N ALA A 128 -11.84 2.68 -11.09
CA ALA A 128 -10.76 3.51 -10.57
C ALA A 128 -10.62 4.81 -11.38
N VAL A 129 -10.68 5.93 -10.67
CA VAL A 129 -10.49 7.28 -11.21
C VAL A 129 -9.64 8.10 -10.25
N TRP A 130 -8.86 9.02 -10.82
CA TRP A 130 -8.17 10.04 -10.02
C TRP A 130 -9.19 10.87 -9.25
N ARG A 131 -8.95 11.08 -7.96
CA ARG A 131 -9.79 11.97 -7.17
C ARG A 131 -9.62 13.42 -7.64
N ARG A 132 -10.71 14.17 -7.62
CA ARG A 132 -10.74 15.62 -7.92
C ARG A 132 -11.08 16.46 -6.70
N GLN A 133 -11.30 15.79 -5.58
CA GLN A 133 -11.75 16.38 -4.33
C GLN A 133 -10.90 15.83 -3.20
N ASP A 134 -11.02 16.46 -2.06
CA ASP A 134 -10.40 15.99 -0.84
C ASP A 134 -11.02 14.66 -0.42
N VAL A 135 -10.17 13.78 0.09
CA VAL A 135 -10.57 12.48 0.60
C VAL A 135 -10.16 12.39 2.07
N PHE A 136 -10.94 11.60 2.80
CA PHE A 136 -10.76 11.42 4.22
C PHE A 136 -10.60 9.94 4.53
N ILE A 137 -9.68 9.60 5.41
CA ILE A 137 -9.71 8.30 6.07
C ILE A 137 -10.87 8.33 7.05
N ALA A 138 -11.72 7.31 6.98
CA ALA A 138 -12.84 7.14 7.89
C ALA A 138 -12.50 6.22 9.07
N ASP A 139 -13.13 6.43 10.22
CA ASP A 139 -13.09 5.47 11.33
C ASP A 139 -13.96 4.23 11.04
N ALA A 140 -13.97 3.27 11.97
CA ALA A 140 -14.79 2.05 11.88
C ALA A 140 -16.30 2.32 11.70
N ARG A 141 -16.79 3.52 12.06
CA ARG A 141 -18.20 3.93 11.90
C ARG A 141 -18.45 4.70 10.60
N GLY A 142 -17.44 4.78 9.72
CA GLY A 142 -17.52 5.53 8.46
C GLY A 142 -17.40 7.04 8.63
N ARG A 143 -17.06 7.56 9.81
CA ARG A 143 -16.93 9.01 10.01
C ARG A 143 -15.57 9.48 9.50
N PRO A 144 -15.50 10.57 8.71
CA PRO A 144 -14.22 11.10 8.25
C PRO A 144 -13.41 11.62 9.44
N VAL A 145 -12.19 11.09 9.64
CA VAL A 145 -11.32 11.42 10.77
C VAL A 145 -10.01 12.09 10.37
N ILE A 146 -9.40 11.67 9.26
CA ILE A 146 -8.12 12.22 8.80
C ILE A 146 -8.32 12.76 7.39
N ARG A 147 -8.22 14.08 7.23
CA ARG A 147 -8.19 14.72 5.91
C ARG A 147 -6.81 14.49 5.30
N LEU A 148 -6.77 13.92 4.10
CA LEU A 148 -5.54 13.80 3.32
C LEU A 148 -5.28 15.10 2.55
N CYS A 149 -4.09 15.22 1.94
CA CYS A 149 -3.73 16.43 1.19
C CYS A 149 -4.77 16.79 0.11
N ASP A 150 -4.89 18.08 -0.21
CA ASP A 150 -5.82 18.52 -1.24
C ASP A 150 -5.45 17.97 -2.63
N ALA A 151 -6.41 18.01 -3.56
CA ALA A 151 -6.23 17.43 -4.90
C ALA A 151 -5.14 18.15 -5.73
N GLU A 152 -4.91 19.44 -5.51
CA GLU A 152 -3.88 20.21 -6.22
C GLU A 152 -2.48 19.81 -5.76
N THR A 153 -2.27 19.75 -4.45
CA THR A 153 -1.04 19.29 -3.81
C THR A 153 -0.72 17.86 -4.24
N MET A 154 -1.71 16.96 -4.22
CA MET A 154 -1.55 15.59 -4.70
C MET A 154 -1.11 15.54 -6.16
N SER A 155 -1.77 16.29 -7.05
CA SER A 155 -1.43 16.33 -8.48
C SER A 155 -0.01 16.84 -8.71
N ARG A 156 0.39 17.90 -7.99
CA ARG A 156 1.74 18.46 -8.04
C ARG A 156 2.80 17.45 -7.61
N LEU A 157 2.58 16.76 -6.48
CA LEU A 157 3.52 15.78 -5.94
C LEU A 157 3.66 14.55 -6.84
N LEU A 158 2.55 14.10 -7.44
CA LEU A 158 2.57 13.03 -8.44
C LEU A 158 3.34 13.42 -9.70
N ALA A 159 3.18 14.65 -10.19
CA ALA A 159 3.93 15.14 -11.34
C ALA A 159 5.44 15.24 -11.03
N GLN A 160 5.81 15.70 -9.83
CA GLN A 160 7.20 15.71 -9.38
C GLN A 160 7.79 14.30 -9.29
N HIS A 161 7.01 13.34 -8.79
CA HIS A 161 7.41 11.95 -8.70
C HIS A 161 7.62 11.31 -10.09
N ASP A 162 6.71 11.55 -11.04
CA ASP A 162 6.82 11.00 -12.41
C ASP A 162 8.02 11.58 -13.19
N ALA A 163 8.45 12.79 -12.82
CA ALA A 163 9.62 13.45 -13.41
C ALA A 163 10.97 12.93 -12.86
N LEU A 164 10.97 12.06 -11.83
CA LEU A 164 12.21 11.54 -11.27
C LEU A 164 12.94 10.63 -12.27
N PRO A 165 14.29 10.73 -12.38
CA PRO A 165 15.07 9.85 -13.26
C PRO A 165 14.91 8.38 -12.86
N ALA A 166 14.86 7.49 -13.86
CA ALA A 166 14.73 6.05 -13.62
C ALA A 166 15.82 5.46 -12.70
N SER A 167 17.01 6.07 -12.69
CA SER A 167 18.12 5.70 -11.78
C SER A 167 17.81 5.95 -10.31
N THR A 168 16.96 6.93 -9.99
CA THR A 168 16.47 7.19 -8.63
C THR A 168 15.55 6.08 -8.16
N CYS A 169 14.90 5.39 -9.09
CA CYS A 169 13.84 4.44 -8.84
C CYS A 169 14.30 2.98 -8.74
N ALA A 170 15.62 2.76 -8.61
CA ALA A 170 16.26 1.46 -8.78
C ALA A 170 16.68 0.79 -7.47
N ASP A 171 16.13 1.21 -6.32
CA ASP A 171 16.37 0.57 -5.04
C ASP A 171 15.09 0.31 -4.22
N LEU A 172 15.22 -0.53 -3.20
CA LEU A 172 14.13 -0.90 -2.28
C LEU A 172 13.60 0.31 -1.51
N SER A 173 14.48 1.26 -1.17
CA SER A 173 14.12 2.47 -0.45
C SER A 173 13.12 3.31 -1.23
N PHE A 174 13.33 3.46 -2.53
CA PHE A 174 12.40 4.13 -3.42
C PHE A 174 11.07 3.38 -3.56
N ALA A 175 11.10 2.05 -3.67
CA ALA A 175 9.89 1.25 -3.76
C ALA A 175 9.00 1.38 -2.50
N LEU A 176 9.63 1.42 -1.32
CA LEU A 176 8.94 1.65 -0.05
C LEU A 176 8.42 3.09 0.05
N TYR A 177 9.18 4.07 -0.41
CA TYR A 177 8.73 5.46 -0.51
C TYR A 177 7.50 5.59 -1.40
N GLU A 178 7.50 5.01 -2.61
CA GLU A 178 6.35 5.00 -3.53
C GLU A 178 5.12 4.36 -2.88
N TYR A 179 5.31 3.26 -2.16
CA TYR A 179 4.24 2.61 -1.44
C TYR A 179 3.59 3.54 -0.40
N VAL A 180 4.40 4.23 0.40
CA VAL A 180 3.92 5.22 1.38
C VAL A 180 3.27 6.42 0.69
N LEU A 181 3.88 6.92 -0.39
CA LEU A 181 3.38 8.03 -1.20
C LEU A 181 1.96 7.76 -1.70
N ILE A 182 1.72 6.60 -2.31
CA ILE A 182 0.39 6.23 -2.83
C ILE A 182 -0.64 6.18 -1.69
N ASN A 183 -0.30 5.59 -0.55
CA ASN A 183 -1.24 5.46 0.55
C ASN A 183 -1.57 6.79 1.25
N ASN A 184 -0.63 7.74 1.27
CA ASN A 184 -0.82 9.04 1.94
C ASN A 184 -1.39 10.12 1.00
N LEU A 185 -0.99 10.12 -0.28
CA LEU A 185 -1.61 11.01 -1.27
C LEU A 185 -3.03 10.57 -1.62
N HIS A 186 -3.26 9.26 -1.58
CA HIS A 186 -4.56 8.63 -1.84
C HIS A 186 -5.15 9.13 -3.17
N PRO A 187 -4.42 8.96 -4.28
CA PRO A 187 -4.73 9.73 -5.48
C PRO A 187 -5.98 9.24 -6.22
N LEU A 188 -6.52 8.08 -5.88
CA LEU A 188 -7.75 7.52 -6.43
C LEU A 188 -8.93 7.75 -5.48
N THR A 189 -10.16 7.79 -6.02
CA THR A 189 -11.39 7.78 -5.21
C THR A 189 -11.55 6.52 -4.37
N ASP A 190 -11.14 5.37 -4.92
CA ASP A 190 -10.99 4.08 -4.24
C ASP A 190 -9.86 3.27 -4.91
N GLY A 191 -9.33 2.29 -4.20
CA GLY A 191 -8.32 1.36 -4.72
C GLY A 191 -6.88 1.73 -4.40
N ASN A 192 -6.62 2.77 -3.62
CA ASN A 192 -5.28 3.24 -3.29
C ASN A 192 -4.39 2.16 -2.67
N GLY A 193 -4.91 1.39 -1.71
CA GLY A 193 -4.16 0.29 -1.11
C GLY A 193 -3.87 -0.86 -2.10
N ARG A 194 -4.78 -1.14 -3.04
CA ARG A 194 -4.55 -2.14 -4.11
C ARG A 194 -3.44 -1.65 -5.03
N LEU A 195 -3.55 -0.40 -5.50
CA LEU A 195 -2.56 0.23 -6.35
C LEU A 195 -1.16 0.23 -5.68
N SER A 196 -1.06 0.62 -4.41
CA SER A 196 0.24 0.69 -3.73
C SER A 196 0.91 -0.68 -3.64
N ARG A 197 0.15 -1.73 -3.32
CA ARG A 197 0.67 -3.11 -3.25
C ARG A 197 1.11 -3.63 -4.61
N MET A 198 0.32 -3.38 -5.66
CA MET A 198 0.68 -3.77 -7.02
C MET A 198 1.94 -3.06 -7.49
N VAL A 199 2.05 -1.75 -7.29
CA VAL A 199 3.24 -0.96 -7.66
C VAL A 199 4.48 -1.45 -6.90
N LEU A 200 4.38 -1.67 -5.59
CA LEU A 200 5.49 -2.21 -4.81
C LEU A 200 5.91 -3.60 -5.30
N ASN A 201 4.97 -4.50 -5.53
CA ASN A 201 5.29 -5.84 -6.04
C ASN A 201 5.97 -5.80 -7.42
N LEU A 202 5.50 -4.95 -8.34
CA LEU A 202 6.14 -4.75 -9.64
C LEU A 202 7.56 -4.15 -9.51
N ARG A 203 7.80 -3.25 -8.55
CA ARG A 203 9.14 -2.77 -8.22
C ARG A 203 10.03 -3.89 -7.70
N LEU A 204 9.54 -4.73 -6.80
CA LEU A 204 10.30 -5.86 -6.27
C LEU A 204 10.64 -6.88 -7.38
N ARG A 205 9.71 -7.17 -8.30
CA ARG A 205 9.99 -8.01 -9.49
C ARG A 205 11.14 -7.45 -10.32
N ALA A 206 11.17 -6.13 -10.52
CA ALA A 206 12.24 -5.45 -11.24
C ALA A 206 13.58 -5.55 -10.50
N LEU A 207 13.60 -5.22 -9.21
CA LEU A 207 14.79 -5.20 -8.37
C LEU A 207 15.45 -6.58 -8.24
N TYR A 208 14.64 -7.61 -8.00
CA TYR A 208 15.12 -8.99 -7.80
C TYR A 208 15.14 -9.82 -9.08
N ARG A 209 14.72 -9.25 -10.22
CA ARG A 209 14.62 -9.94 -11.52
C ARG A 209 13.82 -11.25 -11.45
N HIS A 210 12.77 -11.26 -10.63
CA HIS A 210 11.95 -12.44 -10.37
C HIS A 210 10.52 -12.16 -10.84
N PRO A 211 10.16 -12.48 -12.10
CA PRO A 211 8.94 -11.98 -12.76
C PRO A 211 7.64 -12.43 -12.11
N SER A 212 7.67 -13.48 -11.29
CA SER A 212 6.47 -13.95 -10.61
C SER A 212 6.37 -13.44 -9.15
N LEU A 213 7.42 -12.79 -8.59
CA LEU A 213 7.47 -12.36 -7.19
C LEU A 213 6.22 -11.55 -6.80
N TYR A 214 5.47 -12.01 -5.80
CA TYR A 214 4.30 -11.29 -5.29
C TYR A 214 4.09 -11.51 -3.80
N LEU A 215 4.25 -10.47 -3.00
CA LEU A 215 4.05 -10.50 -1.55
C LEU A 215 2.58 -10.21 -1.20
N PRO A 216 1.92 -11.05 -0.39
CA PRO A 216 0.52 -10.89 0.01
C PRO A 216 0.41 -9.89 1.17
N ILE A 217 0.81 -8.65 0.91
CA ILE A 217 0.95 -7.61 1.94
C ILE A 217 -0.39 -7.35 2.64
N LYS A 218 -1.53 -7.40 1.92
CA LYS A 218 -2.83 -7.12 2.54
C LYS A 218 -3.15 -8.11 3.65
N GLU A 219 -3.00 -9.40 3.36
CA GLU A 219 -3.27 -10.49 4.29
C GLU A 219 -2.34 -10.38 5.49
N ALA A 220 -1.05 -10.14 5.27
CA ALA A 220 -0.11 -9.94 6.38
C ALA A 220 -0.48 -8.72 7.25
N CYS A 221 -0.91 -7.60 6.65
CA CYS A 221 -1.40 -6.44 7.39
C CYS A 221 -2.66 -6.73 8.19
N LEU A 222 -3.53 -7.65 7.76
CA LEU A 222 -4.69 -8.08 8.55
C LEU A 222 -4.26 -8.81 9.83
N HIS A 223 -3.19 -9.61 9.77
CA HIS A 223 -2.62 -10.27 10.95
C HIS A 223 -1.87 -9.31 11.88
N ALA A 224 -1.43 -8.17 11.38
CA ALA A 224 -0.62 -7.20 12.12
C ALA A 224 -1.38 -6.34 13.15
N ARG A 225 -2.69 -6.60 13.39
CA ARG A 225 -3.53 -5.87 14.38
C ARG A 225 -3.33 -4.35 14.34
N ALA A 226 -3.35 -3.82 13.12
CA ALA A 226 -3.17 -2.39 12.81
C ALA A 226 -1.76 -1.78 13.01
N GLY A 227 -0.76 -2.58 13.40
CA GLY A 227 0.65 -2.15 13.44
C GLY A 227 1.14 -1.57 12.11
N TYR A 228 0.67 -2.12 10.98
CA TYR A 228 0.92 -1.58 9.64
C TYR A 228 0.43 -0.13 9.50
N GLU A 229 -0.84 0.12 9.82
CA GLU A 229 -1.45 1.43 9.65
C GLU A 229 -0.82 2.46 10.60
N ILE A 230 -0.51 2.05 11.84
CA ILE A 230 0.23 2.90 12.81
C ILE A 230 1.59 3.30 12.23
N ALA A 231 2.37 2.34 11.73
CA ALA A 231 3.68 2.63 11.16
C ALA A 231 3.59 3.57 9.96
N LEU A 232 2.61 3.36 9.07
CA LEU A 232 2.35 4.23 7.93
C LEU A 232 1.99 5.67 8.36
N ARG A 233 1.15 5.84 9.38
CA ARG A 233 0.77 7.17 9.89
C ARG A 233 1.91 7.86 10.63
N GLN A 234 2.83 7.14 11.25
CA GLN A 234 4.03 7.74 11.84
C GLN A 234 4.95 8.35 10.77
N VAL A 235 5.01 7.77 9.57
CA VAL A 235 5.69 8.41 8.43
C VAL A 235 4.97 9.69 8.05
N GLU A 236 3.66 9.64 7.82
CA GLU A 236 2.87 10.80 7.38
C GLU A 236 2.89 11.97 8.37
N LEU A 237 2.61 11.68 9.65
CA LEU A 237 2.34 12.70 10.66
C LEU A 237 3.61 13.18 11.36
N GLN A 238 4.68 12.39 11.35
CA GLN A 238 5.87 12.64 12.15
C GLN A 238 7.18 12.53 11.35
N GLY A 239 7.13 12.14 10.07
CA GLY A 239 8.33 11.86 9.27
C GLY A 239 9.16 10.68 9.80
N ARG A 240 8.60 9.84 10.69
CA ARG A 240 9.33 8.75 11.33
C ARG A 240 9.26 7.49 10.47
N TRP A 241 10.29 7.29 9.66
CA TRP A 241 10.41 6.15 8.73
C TRP A 241 10.79 4.82 9.39
N ALA A 242 11.57 4.86 10.48
CA ALA A 242 12.12 3.64 11.08
C ALA A 242 11.04 2.59 11.44
N PRO A 243 9.90 2.94 12.07
CA PRO A 243 8.85 1.98 12.38
C PRO A 243 8.23 1.31 11.13
N PHE A 244 8.07 2.06 10.04
CA PHE A 244 7.59 1.53 8.77
C PHE A 244 8.62 0.60 8.12
N HIS A 245 9.91 0.99 8.13
CA HIS A 245 10.98 0.14 7.63
C HIS A 245 11.11 -1.16 8.44
N ASP A 246 11.03 -1.09 9.77
CA ASP A 246 11.07 -2.27 10.63
C ASP A 246 9.87 -3.18 10.37
N PHE A 247 8.67 -2.62 10.20
CA PHE A 247 7.48 -3.39 9.81
C PHE A 247 7.69 -4.11 8.47
N MET A 248 8.14 -3.39 7.44
CA MET A 248 8.36 -3.95 6.10
C MET A 248 9.48 -4.98 6.09
N ARG A 249 10.57 -4.75 6.84
CA ARG A 249 11.65 -5.73 7.03
C ARG A 249 11.11 -7.00 7.68
N ASN A 250 10.42 -6.88 8.80
CA ASN A 250 9.87 -8.05 9.50
C ASN A 250 8.87 -8.81 8.62
N LEU A 251 8.06 -8.09 7.82
CA LEU A 251 7.17 -8.69 6.84
C LEU A 251 7.95 -9.46 5.75
N PHE A 252 9.00 -8.86 5.21
CA PHE A 252 9.88 -9.52 4.24
C PHE A 252 10.53 -10.74 4.86
N ASP A 253 11.16 -10.61 6.03
CA ASP A 253 11.79 -11.71 6.75
C ASP A 253 10.80 -12.83 7.02
N LEU A 254 9.57 -12.52 7.45
CA LEU A 254 8.53 -13.53 7.69
C LEU A 254 8.13 -14.26 6.41
N LEU A 255 7.84 -13.50 5.34
CA LEU A 255 7.44 -14.08 4.07
C LEU A 255 8.58 -14.91 3.47
N PHE A 256 9.81 -14.43 3.54
CA PHE A 256 10.98 -15.12 2.99
C PHE A 256 11.44 -16.30 3.85
N ALA A 257 11.45 -16.19 5.19
CA ALA A 257 11.85 -17.25 6.11
C ALA A 257 10.84 -18.42 6.13
N ALA A 258 9.55 -18.13 5.97
CA ALA A 258 8.54 -19.17 5.78
C ALA A 258 8.59 -19.84 4.40
N GLY A 259 9.58 -19.48 3.56
CA GLY A 259 9.78 -20.10 2.26
C GLY A 259 8.65 -19.78 1.28
N TYR A 260 8.12 -18.55 1.30
CA TYR A 260 7.09 -18.13 0.35
C TYR A 260 7.58 -18.28 -1.09
N ARG A 261 6.83 -19.05 -1.87
CA ARG A 261 7.15 -19.45 -3.24
C ARG A 261 5.86 -19.36 -4.07
N VAL A 262 5.99 -18.83 -5.28
CA VAL A 262 4.96 -17.99 -5.89
C VAL A 262 3.83 -18.63 -6.74
N GLY A 263 3.64 -19.92 -6.98
CA GLY A 263 2.60 -20.45 -7.91
C GLY A 263 2.53 -19.84 -9.34
N SER A 264 2.95 -20.57 -10.39
CA SER A 264 2.51 -20.26 -11.77
C SER A 264 1.04 -20.67 -11.96
N VAL A 265 0.20 -19.76 -12.44
CA VAL A 265 -1.13 -20.10 -12.96
C VAL A 265 -0.90 -20.93 -14.24
N GLN A 266 -1.32 -22.21 -14.22
CA GLN A 266 -1.46 -23.03 -15.42
C GLN A 266 -2.78 -22.72 -16.10
#